data_AF-A0A842RP02-F1
#
_entry.id   AF-A0A842RP02-F1
#
_cell.length_a   1.000
_cell.length_b   1.000
_cell.length_c   1.000
_cell.angle_alpha   90.00
_cell.angle_beta   90.00
_cell.angle_gamma   90.00
#
_symmetry.space_group_name_H-M   'P 1'
#
loop_
_entity.id
_entity.type
_entity.pdbx_description
1 polymer ?
#
loop_
_entity_poly.entity_id
_entity_poly.type
_entity_poly.pdbx_seq_one_letter_code
_entity_poly.pdbx_strand_id
1 'polypeptide(L)'
;MEKNCEIVLQNSCPECNSKILIVSHEKICSNCGLVIDKVFQETSYTFDDSSLNGSLNKQYVALGKRTDFVGGLGSFIGYEKARHFKDISGNLINPNGQKLFRRLKKNYSQFIRIKDHETEYRIFNILNKISIFLDLNKNIRHNAAYYYKKIIKSEEKVINNISLIAFCIFFAARKENHNAPININEISKAFQNFGHRVNPRLILRDGLKYKNHLAVKSEPHQCEDYLNRLISEVISHEIIEKRLKKKGLTWSIEMFKNKLTLMSRKILTKLTKWKRGGRNPFILTGAVIYLADKLLAEKYNQKSVLTQKLISEATDIAEYSIRDHYVNLLKPLFMQKQK
;
A
#
# COMPACT_ATOMS: atom_id res chain seq x y z
N MET A 1 55.89 -12.79 -5.69
CA MET A 1 55.55 -14.09 -6.31
C MET A 1 54.04 -14.22 -6.35
N GLU A 2 53.42 -13.60 -7.36
CA GLU A 2 51.99 -13.72 -7.62
C GLU A 2 51.75 -15.09 -8.25
N LYS A 3 51.14 -16.01 -7.50
CA LYS A 3 50.65 -17.27 -8.06
C LYS A 3 49.37 -16.96 -8.80
N ASN A 4 49.45 -16.92 -10.12
CA ASN A 4 48.30 -17.02 -11.01
C ASN A 4 47.60 -18.36 -10.72
N CYS A 5 46.54 -18.34 -9.92
CA CYS A 5 45.61 -19.46 -9.82
C CYS A 5 44.75 -19.47 -11.09
N GLU A 6 45.15 -20.26 -12.07
CA GLU A 6 44.25 -20.66 -13.16
C GLU A 6 43.11 -21.49 -12.57
N ILE A 7 41.93 -20.89 -12.48
CA ILE A 7 40.70 -21.57 -12.06
C ILE A 7 40.29 -22.47 -13.23
N VAL A 8 40.63 -23.75 -13.14
CA VAL A 8 40.16 -24.77 -14.10
C VAL A 8 38.65 -24.93 -13.94
N LEU A 9 37.88 -24.32 -14.84
CA LEU A 9 36.44 -24.49 -14.92
C LEU A 9 36.13 -25.91 -15.46
N GLN A 10 36.04 -26.89 -14.56
CA GLN A 10 35.52 -28.21 -14.92
C GLN A 10 34.04 -28.09 -15.28
N ASN A 11 33.72 -28.25 -16.56
CA ASN A 11 32.36 -28.13 -17.10
C ASN A 11 31.55 -29.45 -17.04
N SER A 12 32.15 -30.54 -16.57
CA SER A 12 31.55 -31.87 -16.50
C SER A 12 31.90 -32.57 -15.19
N CYS A 13 30.98 -33.39 -14.68
CA CYS A 13 31.21 -34.17 -13.46
C CYS A 13 32.37 -35.17 -13.67
N PRO A 14 33.35 -35.23 -12.75
CA PRO A 14 34.50 -36.15 -12.89
C PRO A 14 34.13 -37.63 -12.83
N GLU A 15 33.00 -37.98 -12.18
CA GLU A 15 32.57 -39.37 -11.98
C GLU A 15 31.68 -39.89 -13.12
N CYS A 16 30.79 -39.05 -13.65
CA CYS A 16 29.78 -39.51 -14.61
C CYS A 16 29.67 -38.66 -15.88
N ASN A 17 30.58 -37.70 -16.08
CA ASN A 17 30.63 -36.77 -17.22
C ASN A 17 29.32 -35.99 -17.50
N SER A 18 28.36 -36.02 -16.58
CA SER A 18 27.09 -35.33 -16.74
C SER A 18 27.19 -33.85 -16.33
N LYS A 19 26.10 -33.11 -16.58
CA LYS A 19 26.05 -31.65 -16.38
C LYS A 19 26.06 -31.28 -14.89
N ILE A 20 26.70 -30.16 -14.60
CA ILE A 20 26.79 -29.58 -13.27
C ILE A 20 25.70 -28.50 -13.13
N LEU A 21 24.92 -28.57 -12.05
CA LEU A 21 23.93 -27.59 -11.66
C LEU A 21 24.45 -26.77 -10.48
N ILE A 22 24.04 -25.50 -10.39
CA ILE A 22 24.35 -24.66 -9.24
C ILE A 22 23.08 -24.58 -8.38
N VAL A 23 23.14 -25.15 -7.18
CA VAL A 23 22.03 -25.15 -6.22
C VAL A 23 22.54 -24.63 -4.89
N SER A 24 21.90 -23.59 -4.34
CA SER A 24 22.15 -23.10 -2.98
C SER A 24 23.64 -22.88 -2.63
N HIS A 25 24.42 -22.33 -3.58
CA HIS A 25 25.86 -22.08 -3.46
C HIS A 25 26.78 -23.30 -3.62
N GLU A 26 26.28 -24.42 -4.16
CA GLU A 26 27.10 -25.59 -4.45
C GLU A 26 26.96 -26.01 -5.91
N LYS A 27 28.06 -26.47 -6.51
CA LYS A 27 28.09 -27.10 -7.83
C LYS A 27 27.81 -28.60 -7.66
N ILE A 28 26.60 -29.02 -8.00
CA ILE A 28 26.13 -30.39 -7.81
C ILE A 28 25.93 -31.05 -9.16
N CYS A 29 26.39 -32.28 -9.31
CA CYS A 29 26.12 -33.08 -10.51
C CYS A 29 24.63 -33.46 -10.61
N SER A 30 24.02 -33.28 -11.78
CA SER A 30 22.60 -33.58 -11.99
C SER A 30 22.24 -35.07 -11.90
N ASN A 31 23.20 -35.97 -12.18
CA ASN A 31 22.93 -37.41 -12.28
C ASN A 31 23.34 -38.18 -11.01
N CYS A 32 24.57 -38.00 -10.51
CA CYS A 32 25.06 -38.73 -9.34
C CYS A 32 24.93 -37.95 -8.01
N GLY A 33 24.56 -36.67 -8.05
CA GLY A 33 24.42 -35.84 -6.84
C GLY A 33 25.74 -35.43 -6.19
N LEU A 34 26.89 -35.69 -6.85
CA LEU A 34 28.20 -35.31 -6.33
C LEU A 34 28.32 -33.79 -6.20
N VAL A 35 28.67 -33.31 -5.01
CA VAL A 35 29.03 -31.91 -4.76
C VAL A 35 30.49 -31.72 -5.14
N ILE A 36 30.72 -31.00 -6.24
CA ILE A 36 32.05 -30.80 -6.83
C ILE A 36 32.76 -29.63 -6.16
N ASP A 37 32.03 -28.54 -5.89
CA ASP A 37 32.63 -27.32 -5.39
C ASP A 37 31.59 -26.45 -4.65
N LYS A 38 32.06 -25.60 -3.74
CA LYS A 38 31.24 -24.63 -3.02
C LYS A 38 31.51 -23.23 -3.56
N VAL A 39 30.48 -22.60 -4.11
CA VAL A 39 30.52 -21.21 -4.60
C VAL A 39 30.32 -20.26 -3.42
N PHE A 40 31.42 -19.89 -2.76
CA PHE A 40 31.38 -18.82 -1.78
C PHE A 40 31.23 -17.47 -2.49
N GLN A 41 30.02 -16.91 -2.49
CA GLN A 41 29.79 -15.55 -2.96
C GLN A 41 29.59 -14.63 -1.77
N GLU A 42 30.68 -14.21 -1.13
CA GLU A 42 30.61 -13.09 -0.20
C GLU A 42 30.42 -11.81 -1.00
N THR A 43 29.33 -11.07 -0.75
CA THR A 43 29.20 -9.72 -1.29
C THR A 43 30.25 -8.82 -0.63
N SER A 44 31.00 -8.09 -1.44
CA SER A 44 31.99 -7.11 -0.98
C SER A 44 31.37 -5.92 -0.25
N TYR A 45 30.04 -5.80 -0.29
CA TYR A 45 29.28 -4.70 0.27
C TYR A 45 28.01 -5.15 0.99
N THR A 46 27.51 -4.28 1.87
CA THR A 46 26.28 -4.45 2.66
C THR A 46 25.31 -3.30 2.39
N PHE A 47 24.01 -3.60 2.32
CA PHE A 47 22.95 -2.62 2.02
C PHE A 47 22.30 -1.99 3.25
N ASP A 48 22.46 -2.61 4.43
CA ASP A 48 21.78 -2.18 5.66
C ASP A 48 22.74 -2.09 6.85
N ASP A 49 22.44 -1.14 7.73
CA ASP A 49 23.19 -0.82 8.96
C ASP A 49 22.87 -1.80 10.10
N SER A 50 22.35 -2.99 9.77
CA SER A 50 21.85 -3.95 10.76
C SER A 50 23.01 -4.55 11.54
N SER A 51 23.40 -3.87 12.62
CA SER A 51 24.00 -4.36 13.87
C SER A 51 24.84 -5.63 13.76
N LEU A 52 25.71 -5.71 12.77
CA LEU A 52 26.77 -6.69 12.75
C LEU A 52 27.94 -6.02 13.41
N ASN A 53 28.13 -6.32 14.70
CA ASN A 53 29.36 -6.11 15.46
C ASN A 53 30.50 -6.99 14.90
N GLY A 54 30.58 -7.10 13.57
CA GLY A 54 31.51 -7.94 12.85
C GLY A 54 32.65 -7.08 12.33
N SER A 55 33.86 -7.43 12.75
CA SER A 55 35.16 -6.93 12.26
C SER A 55 35.43 -7.32 10.79
N LEU A 56 34.43 -7.19 9.92
CA LEU A 56 34.58 -7.44 8.49
C LEU A 56 34.70 -6.08 7.79
N ASN A 57 35.76 -5.90 6.99
CA ASN A 57 35.99 -4.76 6.11
C ASN A 57 34.98 -4.71 4.94
N LYS A 58 33.67 -4.82 5.23
CA LYS A 58 32.61 -4.74 4.23
C LYS A 58 32.22 -3.30 4.00
N GLN A 59 32.18 -2.88 2.74
CA GLN A 59 31.84 -1.51 2.38
C GLN A 59 30.33 -1.32 2.41
N TYR A 60 29.85 -0.30 3.13
CA TYR A 60 28.43 0.03 3.11
C TYR A 60 28.06 0.78 1.83
N VAL A 61 26.99 0.34 1.17
CA VAL A 61 26.51 0.93 -0.09
C VAL A 61 25.02 1.20 -0.02
N ALA A 62 24.61 2.40 -0.44
CA ALA A 62 23.21 2.75 -0.63
C ALA A 62 22.77 2.43 -2.06
N LEU A 63 21.54 1.94 -2.23
CA LEU A 63 20.92 1.60 -3.51
C LEU A 63 20.84 2.78 -4.51
N GLY A 64 21.02 4.01 -4.04
CA GLY A 64 21.02 5.20 -4.87
C GLY A 64 19.65 5.52 -5.48
N LYS A 65 19.37 4.96 -6.66
CA LYS A 65 18.15 5.23 -7.42
C LYS A 65 17.00 4.32 -6.96
N ARG A 66 15.96 4.93 -6.37
CA ARG A 66 14.73 4.23 -5.98
C ARG A 66 13.54 4.64 -6.85
N THR A 67 12.48 3.83 -6.83
CA THR A 67 11.24 4.12 -7.58
C THR A 67 10.51 5.31 -6.99
N ASP A 68 10.45 5.40 -5.66
CA ASP A 68 9.70 6.37 -4.84
C ASP A 68 10.49 7.63 -4.46
N PHE A 69 11.73 7.77 -4.92
CA PHE A 69 12.63 8.84 -4.52
C PHE A 69 13.41 9.43 -5.71
N VAL A 70 13.70 10.72 -5.62
CA VAL A 70 14.52 11.48 -6.58
C VAL A 70 15.72 12.05 -5.83
N GLY A 71 16.90 12.02 -6.45
CA GLY A 71 18.12 12.59 -5.85
C GLY A 71 18.86 11.66 -4.88
N GLY A 72 18.70 10.34 -5.02
CA GLY A 72 19.36 9.34 -4.18
C GLY A 72 20.82 9.06 -4.54
N LEU A 73 21.34 9.66 -5.61
CA LEU A 73 22.77 9.62 -5.94
C LEU A 73 23.50 10.79 -5.25
N GLY A 74 24.73 10.52 -4.79
CA GLY A 74 25.61 11.48 -4.12
C GLY A 74 25.53 11.49 -2.59
N SER A 75 26.56 11.98 -1.93
CA SER A 75 26.69 12.09 -0.46
C SER A 75 26.19 13.43 0.07
N PHE A 76 25.65 13.48 1.29
CA PHE A 76 25.20 14.73 1.90
C PHE A 76 26.33 15.40 2.68
N ILE A 77 26.38 16.73 2.64
CA ILE A 77 27.29 17.51 3.49
C ILE A 77 26.70 17.56 4.90
N GLY A 78 27.16 16.66 5.76
CA GLY A 78 26.68 16.48 7.13
C GLY A 78 25.25 15.91 7.21
N TYR A 79 24.72 15.82 8.42
CA TYR A 79 23.35 15.34 8.65
C TYR A 79 22.30 16.34 8.17
N GLU A 80 21.14 15.85 7.74
CA GLU A 80 20.05 16.66 7.17
C GLU A 80 19.64 17.82 8.10
N LYS A 81 19.37 17.51 9.38
CA LYS A 81 18.95 18.50 10.40
C LYS A 81 20.10 19.22 11.11
N ALA A 82 21.36 18.96 10.74
CA ALA A 82 22.50 19.63 11.39
C ALA A 82 22.54 21.13 11.06
N ARG A 83 22.50 21.95 12.11
CA ARG A 83 22.62 23.42 12.06
C ARG A 83 24.07 23.91 12.21
N HIS A 84 24.90 23.09 12.86
CA HIS A 84 26.30 23.33 13.10
C HIS A 84 27.11 22.14 12.62
N PHE A 85 28.23 22.42 11.97
CA PHE A 85 29.17 21.42 11.51
C PHE A 85 30.25 21.18 12.57
N LYS A 86 30.65 19.93 12.70
CA LYS A 86 31.69 19.50 13.64
C LYS A 86 32.84 18.90 12.85
N ASP A 87 34.03 19.02 13.39
CA ASP A 87 35.23 18.35 12.89
C ASP A 87 35.24 16.87 13.30
N ILE A 88 36.22 16.09 12.81
CA ILE A 88 36.33 14.65 13.08
C ILE A 88 36.40 14.33 14.58
N SER A 89 37.01 15.21 15.37
CA SER A 89 37.09 15.11 16.84
C SER A 89 35.81 15.53 17.56
N GLY A 90 34.77 15.96 16.83
CA GLY A 90 33.48 16.38 17.40
C GLY A 90 33.40 17.85 17.82
N ASN A 91 34.48 18.62 17.67
CA ASN A 91 34.54 20.05 17.99
C ASN A 91 33.84 20.90 16.93
N LEU A 92 33.26 22.04 17.33
CA LEU A 92 32.63 22.97 16.40
C LEU A 92 33.66 23.64 15.49
N ILE A 93 33.36 23.69 14.19
CA ILE A 93 34.19 24.41 13.22
C ILE A 93 34.11 25.93 13.50
N ASN A 94 35.21 26.64 13.23
CA ASN A 94 35.30 28.11 13.28
C ASN A 94 34.12 28.80 12.54
N PRO A 95 33.56 29.91 13.06
CA PRO A 95 32.53 30.73 12.41
C PRO A 95 32.66 30.89 10.88
N ASN A 96 33.86 31.14 10.34
CA ASN A 96 34.08 31.29 8.91
C ASN A 96 33.82 29.97 8.15
N GLY A 97 34.31 28.86 8.69
CA GLY A 97 34.06 27.52 8.16
C GLY A 97 32.58 27.12 8.26
N GLN A 98 31.92 27.46 9.37
CA GLN A 98 30.47 27.24 9.51
C GLN A 98 29.69 27.97 8.41
N LYS A 99 30.04 29.23 8.11
CA LYS A 99 29.40 30.01 7.03
C LYS A 99 29.63 29.35 5.67
N LEU A 100 30.85 28.89 5.39
CA LEU A 100 31.19 28.17 4.17
C LEU A 100 30.38 26.88 4.01
N PHE A 101 30.42 25.98 4.99
CA PHE A 101 29.70 24.70 4.91
C PHE A 101 28.18 24.87 4.88
N ARG A 102 27.63 25.89 5.55
CA ARG A 102 26.20 26.23 5.42
C ARG A 102 25.85 26.65 4.01
N ARG A 103 26.67 27.49 3.37
CA ARG A 103 26.49 27.90 1.97
C ARG A 103 26.57 26.70 1.03
N LEU A 104 27.59 25.85 1.19
CA LEU A 104 27.78 24.65 0.39
C LEU A 104 26.62 23.67 0.57
N LYS A 105 26.23 23.37 1.81
CA LYS A 105 25.08 22.51 2.11
C LYS A 105 23.82 23.05 1.45
N LYS A 106 23.51 24.34 1.58
CA LYS A 106 22.33 24.95 0.96
C LYS A 106 22.32 24.82 -0.57
N ASN A 107 23.46 25.05 -1.22
CA ASN A 107 23.56 24.98 -2.68
C ASN A 107 23.51 23.53 -3.19
N TYR A 108 24.17 22.62 -2.49
CA TYR A 108 24.32 21.22 -2.90
C TYR A 108 23.10 20.35 -2.57
N SER A 109 22.46 20.56 -1.41
CA SER A 109 21.44 19.63 -0.90
C SER A 109 20.15 19.62 -1.70
N GLN A 110 19.82 20.70 -2.41
CA GLN A 110 18.49 20.84 -3.03
C GLN A 110 18.54 21.04 -4.55
N PHE A 111 19.28 22.03 -5.05
CA PHE A 111 19.16 22.41 -6.46
C PHE A 111 19.86 21.43 -7.42
N ILE A 112 21.09 21.03 -7.12
CA ILE A 112 21.89 20.22 -8.06
C ILE A 112 21.31 18.80 -8.20
N ARG A 113 20.81 18.22 -7.10
CA ARG A 113 20.29 16.84 -7.07
C ARG A 113 18.94 16.67 -7.76
N ILE A 114 18.14 17.72 -7.77
CA ILE A 114 16.76 17.70 -8.25
C ILE A 114 16.66 18.32 -9.66
N LYS A 115 17.76 18.88 -10.18
CA LYS A 115 17.84 19.44 -11.52
C LYS A 115 17.27 18.44 -12.55
N ASP A 116 16.42 18.94 -13.44
CA ASP A 116 15.68 18.20 -14.48
C ASP A 116 14.56 17.26 -13.96
N HIS A 117 14.52 16.95 -12.66
CA HIS A 117 13.49 16.11 -12.01
C HIS A 117 12.69 16.84 -10.92
N GLU A 118 12.55 18.17 -11.03
CA GLU A 118 11.84 18.99 -10.03
C GLU A 118 10.38 18.61 -9.86
N THR A 119 9.70 18.32 -10.98
CA THR A 119 8.30 17.92 -10.99
C THR A 119 8.11 16.57 -10.30
N GLU A 120 8.93 15.57 -10.66
CA GLU A 120 8.92 14.25 -10.02
C GLU A 120 9.20 14.35 -8.52
N TYR A 121 10.18 15.14 -8.11
CA TYR A 121 10.49 15.35 -6.69
C TYR A 121 9.30 15.94 -5.92
N ARG A 122 8.65 16.97 -6.46
CA ARG A 122 7.45 17.55 -5.85
C ARG A 122 6.32 16.52 -5.74
N ILE A 123 6.13 15.70 -6.78
CA ILE A 123 5.09 14.68 -6.83
C ILE A 123 5.35 13.54 -5.83
N PHE A 124 6.59 13.04 -5.72
CA PHE A 124 6.89 12.00 -4.73
C PHE A 124 6.83 12.52 -3.29
N ASN A 125 7.13 13.80 -3.05
CA ASN A 125 6.87 14.41 -1.76
C ASN A 125 5.37 14.47 -1.43
N ILE A 126 4.53 14.78 -2.41
CA ILE A 126 3.07 14.73 -2.26
C ILE A 126 2.59 13.30 -2.02
N LEU A 127 3.09 12.33 -2.81
CA LEU A 127 2.81 10.91 -2.64
C LEU A 127 3.16 10.45 -1.22
N ASN A 128 4.33 10.84 -0.70
CA ASN A 128 4.76 10.50 0.65
C ASN A 128 3.83 11.07 1.73
N LYS A 129 3.45 12.36 1.61
CA LYS A 129 2.51 13.00 2.55
C LYS A 129 1.14 12.30 2.54
N ILE A 130 0.62 12.01 1.35
CA ILE A 130 -0.70 11.37 1.18
C ILE A 130 -0.65 9.91 1.62
N SER A 131 0.45 9.21 1.34
CA SER A 131 0.68 7.83 1.81
C SER A 131 0.66 7.74 3.33
N ILE A 132 1.24 8.73 4.03
CA ILE A 132 1.21 8.76 5.50
C ILE A 132 -0.21 9.12 5.98
N PHE A 133 -0.87 10.09 5.34
CA PHE A 133 -2.21 10.53 5.74
C PHE A 133 -3.28 9.43 5.58
N LEU A 134 -3.21 8.65 4.50
CA LEU A 134 -4.13 7.54 4.23
C LEU A 134 -3.64 6.19 4.80
N ASP A 135 -2.53 6.19 5.54
CA ASP A 135 -1.87 4.99 6.09
C ASP A 135 -1.67 3.88 5.03
N LEU A 136 -1.15 4.26 3.86
CA LEU A 136 -0.90 3.34 2.76
C LEU A 136 0.31 2.45 3.05
N ASN A 137 0.17 1.17 2.74
CA ASN A 137 1.28 0.23 2.74
C ASN A 137 2.40 0.69 1.77
N LYS A 138 3.65 0.37 2.13
CA LYS A 138 4.85 0.68 1.32
C LYS A 138 4.73 0.12 -0.10
N ASN A 139 4.10 -1.03 -0.29
CA ASN A 139 3.87 -1.64 -1.60
C ASN A 139 3.00 -0.76 -2.50
N ILE A 140 1.86 -0.25 -1.98
CA ILE A 140 0.98 0.67 -2.71
C ILE A 140 1.76 1.90 -3.15
N ARG A 141 2.57 2.47 -2.25
CA ARG A 141 3.39 3.65 -2.53
C ARG A 141 4.43 3.39 -3.62
N HIS A 142 5.18 2.29 -3.52
CA HIS A 142 6.18 1.92 -4.52
C HIS A 142 5.54 1.64 -5.88
N ASN A 143 4.40 0.95 -5.91
CA ASN A 143 3.66 0.65 -7.13
C ASN A 143 3.08 1.92 -7.76
N ALA A 144 2.54 2.84 -6.96
CA ALA A 144 2.08 4.14 -7.45
C ALA A 144 3.23 4.95 -8.08
N ALA A 145 4.40 4.97 -7.44
CA ALA A 145 5.58 5.64 -7.98
C ALA A 145 6.10 4.99 -9.27
N TYR A 146 6.09 3.66 -9.33
CA TYR A 146 6.43 2.90 -10.53
C TYR A 146 5.48 3.21 -11.69
N TYR A 147 4.17 3.22 -11.46
CA TYR A 147 3.18 3.55 -12.49
C TYR A 147 3.32 4.97 -12.99
N TYR A 148 3.56 5.94 -12.10
CA TYR A 148 3.83 7.33 -12.47
C TYR A 148 5.05 7.44 -13.39
N LYS A 149 6.19 6.85 -13.02
CA LYS A 149 7.41 6.82 -13.85
C LYS A 149 7.19 6.12 -15.18
N LYS A 150 6.44 5.02 -15.19
CA LYS A 150 6.13 4.28 -16.41
C LYS A 150 5.35 5.15 -17.39
N ILE A 151 4.35 5.89 -16.92
CA ILE A 151 3.51 6.76 -17.76
C ILE A 151 4.31 7.96 -18.29
N ILE A 152 5.14 8.59 -17.46
CA ILE A 152 5.99 9.71 -17.89
C ILE A 152 7.00 9.28 -18.94
N LYS A 153 7.51 8.05 -18.86
CA LYS A 153 8.45 7.53 -19.87
C LYS A 153 7.76 7.29 -21.22
N SER A 154 6.46 7.00 -21.24
CA SER A 154 5.71 6.70 -22.47
C SER A 154 5.00 7.90 -23.09
N GLU A 155 4.78 8.98 -22.33
CA GLU A 155 4.02 10.15 -22.76
C GLU A 155 4.91 11.38 -22.87
N GLU A 156 4.78 12.13 -23.97
CA GLU A 156 5.53 13.38 -24.17
C GLU A 156 5.08 14.49 -23.21
N LYS A 157 3.77 14.56 -22.94
CA LYS A 157 3.17 15.60 -22.08
C LYS A 157 2.06 15.04 -21.20
N VAL A 158 2.22 15.23 -19.90
CA VAL A 158 1.20 14.92 -18.90
C VAL A 158 0.27 16.12 -18.73
N ILE A 159 -1.06 15.90 -18.72
CA ILE A 159 -2.08 16.94 -18.56
C ILE A 159 -1.92 17.62 -17.20
N ASN A 160 -1.92 16.81 -16.15
CA ASN A 160 -1.73 17.27 -14.78
C ASN A 160 -1.05 16.18 -13.96
N ASN A 161 0.14 16.49 -13.45
CA ASN A 161 0.92 15.56 -12.66
C ASN A 161 0.25 15.17 -11.33
N ILE A 162 -0.54 16.08 -10.74
CA ILE A 162 -1.23 15.86 -9.47
C ILE A 162 -2.40 14.88 -9.65
N SER A 163 -3.22 15.06 -10.69
CA SER A 163 -4.30 14.10 -10.99
C SER A 163 -3.74 12.76 -11.44
N LEU A 164 -2.61 12.76 -12.16
CA LEU A 164 -1.92 11.54 -12.56
C LEU A 164 -1.43 10.72 -11.35
N ILE A 165 -0.76 11.35 -10.37
CA ILE A 165 -0.31 10.62 -9.19
C ILE A 165 -1.49 10.13 -8.35
N ALA A 166 -2.58 10.93 -8.24
CA ALA A 166 -3.80 10.49 -7.59
C ALA A 166 -4.41 9.26 -8.27
N PHE A 167 -4.40 9.21 -9.60
CA PHE A 167 -4.81 8.04 -10.37
C PHE A 167 -3.88 6.85 -10.16
N CYS A 168 -2.56 7.06 -10.10
CA CYS A 168 -1.60 5.99 -9.84
C CYS A 168 -1.77 5.38 -8.44
N ILE A 169 -2.05 6.21 -7.42
CA ILE A 169 -2.39 5.74 -6.05
C ILE A 169 -3.67 4.92 -6.10
N PHE A 170 -4.72 5.44 -6.73
CA PHE A 170 -5.99 4.73 -6.88
C PHE A 170 -5.78 3.38 -7.59
N PHE A 171 -5.07 3.37 -8.71
CA PHE A 171 -4.83 2.15 -9.49
C PHE A 171 -3.96 1.14 -8.74
N ALA A 172 -2.95 1.58 -7.99
CA ALA A 172 -2.13 0.72 -7.15
C ALA A 172 -2.95 0.14 -5.99
N ALA A 173 -3.73 0.96 -5.29
CA ALA A 173 -4.59 0.51 -4.20
C ALA A 173 -5.62 -0.53 -4.66
N ARG A 174 -6.14 -0.41 -5.90
CA ARG A 174 -7.07 -1.38 -6.47
C ARG A 174 -6.42 -2.69 -6.91
N LYS A 175 -5.12 -2.72 -7.10
CA LYS A 175 -4.41 -3.95 -7.49
C LYS A 175 -3.90 -4.74 -6.31
N GLU A 176 -3.55 -4.05 -5.22
CA GLU A 176 -3.16 -4.74 -4.01
C GLU A 176 -4.40 -5.42 -3.42
N ASN A 177 -4.31 -6.73 -3.18
CA ASN A 177 -5.37 -7.53 -2.56
C ASN A 177 -5.42 -7.25 -1.05
N HIS A 178 -5.80 -6.03 -0.68
CA HIS A 178 -6.01 -5.62 0.70
C HIS A 178 -7.51 -5.58 1.03
N ASN A 179 -7.88 -6.08 2.22
CA ASN A 179 -9.25 -6.14 2.75
C ASN A 179 -9.85 -4.76 3.14
N ALA A 180 -9.44 -3.69 2.45
CA ALA A 180 -9.86 -2.32 2.69
C ALA A 180 -9.53 -1.44 1.46
N PRO A 181 -10.27 -1.55 0.34
CA PRO A 181 -10.02 -0.70 -0.81
C PRO A 181 -10.29 0.76 -0.45
N ILE A 182 -9.31 1.62 -0.72
CA ILE A 182 -9.45 3.06 -0.50
C ILE A 182 -10.34 3.63 -1.60
N ASN A 183 -11.33 4.40 -1.18
CA ASN A 183 -12.28 4.95 -2.12
C ASN A 183 -11.68 6.15 -2.86
N ILE A 184 -12.10 6.38 -4.10
CA ILE A 184 -11.60 7.52 -4.88
C ILE A 184 -11.94 8.87 -4.23
N ASN A 185 -13.05 8.91 -3.49
CA ASN A 185 -13.46 10.08 -2.72
C ASN A 185 -12.49 10.35 -1.57
N GLU A 186 -11.98 9.31 -0.91
CA GLU A 186 -11.00 9.45 0.18
C GLU A 186 -9.67 9.99 -0.33
N ILE A 187 -9.22 9.47 -1.47
CA ILE A 187 -8.03 9.99 -2.17
C ILE A 187 -8.25 11.47 -2.49
N SER A 188 -9.38 11.81 -3.11
CA SER A 188 -9.70 13.19 -3.45
C SER A 188 -9.72 14.12 -2.22
N LYS A 189 -10.35 13.70 -1.12
CA LYS A 189 -10.38 14.43 0.16
C LYS A 189 -8.95 14.61 0.70
N ALA A 190 -8.12 13.59 0.67
CA ALA A 190 -6.72 13.68 1.12
C ALA A 190 -5.92 14.71 0.32
N PHE A 191 -6.04 14.73 -1.02
CA PHE A 191 -5.40 15.75 -1.85
C PHE A 191 -5.92 17.16 -1.53
N GLN A 192 -7.23 17.33 -1.32
CA GLN A 192 -7.83 18.61 -0.96
C GLN A 192 -7.34 19.12 0.39
N ASN A 193 -7.17 18.24 1.39
CA ASN A 193 -6.62 18.59 2.70
C ASN A 193 -5.20 19.17 2.63
N PHE A 194 -4.40 18.76 1.63
CA PHE A 194 -3.08 19.32 1.38
C PHE A 194 -3.08 20.50 0.40
N GLY A 195 -4.26 21.09 0.10
CA GLY A 195 -4.40 22.27 -0.74
C GLY A 195 -4.43 22.00 -2.24
N HIS A 196 -4.54 20.74 -2.67
CA HIS A 196 -4.60 20.38 -4.08
C HIS A 196 -6.04 20.30 -4.59
N ARG A 197 -6.32 21.00 -5.71
CA ARG A 197 -7.64 21.00 -6.36
C ARG A 197 -7.84 19.73 -7.19
N VAL A 198 -8.11 18.61 -6.52
CA VAL A 198 -8.38 17.31 -7.14
C VAL A 198 -9.81 16.90 -6.85
N ASN A 199 -10.52 16.44 -7.88
CA ASN A 199 -11.89 15.92 -7.79
C ASN A 199 -11.92 14.46 -8.30
N PRO A 200 -12.84 13.60 -7.82
CA PRO A 200 -12.93 12.21 -8.26
C PRO A 200 -13.10 12.07 -9.77
N ARG A 201 -13.91 12.96 -10.37
CA ARG A 201 -14.12 13.03 -11.83
C ARG A 201 -12.84 13.35 -12.60
N LEU A 202 -11.99 14.22 -12.05
CA LEU A 202 -10.71 14.59 -12.68
C LEU A 202 -9.73 13.42 -12.64
N ILE A 203 -9.63 12.73 -11.50
CA ILE A 203 -8.78 11.54 -11.35
C ILE A 203 -9.16 10.48 -12.38
N LEU A 204 -10.46 10.22 -12.56
CA LEU A 204 -10.93 9.22 -13.52
C LEU A 204 -10.74 9.68 -14.97
N ARG A 205 -11.15 10.90 -15.31
CA ARG A 205 -11.03 11.44 -16.66
C ARG A 205 -9.58 11.40 -17.16
N ASP A 206 -8.67 11.92 -16.34
CA ASP A 206 -7.25 11.98 -16.71
C ASP A 206 -6.65 10.57 -16.68
N GLY A 207 -7.02 9.73 -15.70
CA GLY A 207 -6.57 8.35 -15.58
C GLY A 207 -6.96 7.44 -16.74
N LEU A 208 -8.14 7.65 -17.34
CA LEU A 208 -8.60 6.88 -18.51
C LEU A 208 -7.66 7.05 -19.70
N LYS A 209 -7.08 8.25 -19.91
CA LYS A 209 -6.10 8.50 -20.97
C LYS A 209 -4.86 7.61 -20.80
N TYR A 210 -4.39 7.45 -19.56
CA TYR A 210 -3.14 6.77 -19.26
C TYR A 210 -3.29 5.27 -18.98
N LYS A 211 -4.53 4.77 -18.85
CA LYS A 211 -4.82 3.38 -18.53
C LYS A 211 -4.17 2.40 -19.53
N ASN A 212 -4.10 2.77 -20.80
CA ASN A 212 -3.55 1.92 -21.86
C ASN A 212 -2.06 1.59 -21.64
N HIS A 213 -1.29 2.53 -21.07
CA HIS A 213 0.14 2.34 -20.77
C HIS A 213 0.40 1.35 -19.63
N LEU A 214 -0.61 1.13 -18.77
CA LEU A 214 -0.46 0.29 -17.59
C LEU A 214 -0.61 -1.20 -17.91
N ALA A 215 -1.05 -1.58 -19.12
CA ALA A 215 -1.10 -2.96 -19.66
C ALA A 215 -1.70 -4.04 -18.72
N VAL A 216 -2.50 -3.64 -17.72
CA VAL A 216 -3.09 -4.59 -16.77
C VAL A 216 -4.59 -4.40 -16.69
N LYS A 217 -5.30 -5.53 -16.76
CA LYS A 217 -6.74 -5.62 -16.55
C LYS A 217 -7.05 -5.34 -15.08
N SER A 218 -7.89 -4.35 -14.83
CA SER A 218 -8.41 -4.07 -13.49
C SER A 218 -9.71 -4.84 -13.31
N GLU A 219 -9.78 -5.63 -12.25
CA GLU A 219 -11.03 -6.28 -11.84
C GLU A 219 -11.88 -5.32 -10.99
N PRO A 220 -13.22 -5.43 -11.06
CA PRO A 220 -14.10 -4.69 -10.16
C PRO A 220 -14.00 -5.27 -8.75
N HIS A 221 -13.92 -4.39 -7.75
CA HIS A 221 -13.95 -4.80 -6.35
C HIS A 221 -15.27 -5.46 -6.00
N GLN A 222 -15.19 -6.47 -5.14
CA GLN A 222 -16.35 -7.20 -4.64
C GLN A 222 -16.83 -6.59 -3.33
N CYS A 223 -17.98 -7.04 -2.84
CA CYS A 223 -18.54 -6.56 -1.58
C CYS A 223 -17.71 -7.06 -0.39
N GLU A 224 -17.17 -8.28 -0.53
CA GLU A 224 -16.33 -8.96 0.44
C GLU A 224 -15.09 -8.16 0.82
N ASP A 225 -14.52 -7.42 -0.13
CA ASP A 225 -13.31 -6.61 0.05
C ASP A 225 -13.52 -5.46 1.05
N TYR A 226 -14.74 -4.91 1.11
CA TYR A 226 -15.08 -3.77 2.00
C TYR A 226 -15.59 -4.20 3.38
N LEU A 227 -15.93 -5.47 3.55
CA LEU A 227 -16.67 -5.96 4.71
C LEU A 227 -15.90 -5.73 6.00
N ASN A 228 -14.62 -6.11 6.04
CA ASN A 228 -13.82 -6.00 7.27
C ASN A 228 -13.65 -4.53 7.70
N ARG A 229 -13.44 -3.65 6.71
CA ARG A 229 -13.28 -2.21 6.93
C ARG A 229 -14.57 -1.58 7.46
N LEU A 230 -15.69 -1.74 6.74
CA LEU A 230 -16.98 -1.15 7.12
C LEU A 230 -17.46 -1.64 8.49
N ILE A 231 -17.23 -2.92 8.82
CA ILE A 231 -17.56 -3.45 10.14
C ILE A 231 -16.70 -2.79 11.21
N SER A 232 -15.40 -2.60 10.95
CA SER A 232 -14.49 -1.94 11.90
C SER A 232 -14.88 -0.47 12.11
N GLU A 233 -15.25 0.26 11.04
CA GLU A 233 -15.75 1.64 11.11
C GLU A 233 -17.05 1.74 11.92
N VAL A 234 -17.99 0.81 11.68
CA VAL A 234 -19.25 0.74 12.44
C VAL A 234 -18.94 0.49 13.92
N ILE A 235 -18.06 -0.46 14.24
CA ILE A 235 -17.73 -0.83 15.62
C ILE A 235 -16.99 0.25 16.37
N SER A 236 -16.10 1.00 15.71
CA SER A 236 -15.37 2.10 16.34
C SER A 236 -16.27 3.29 16.70
N HIS A 237 -17.54 3.27 16.26
CA HIS A 237 -18.48 4.33 16.57
C HIS A 237 -18.92 4.30 18.04
N GLU A 238 -18.69 5.40 18.77
CA GLU A 238 -18.88 5.52 20.23
C GLU A 238 -20.28 5.11 20.75
N ILE A 239 -21.29 5.27 19.89
CA ILE A 239 -22.69 4.97 20.23
C ILE A 239 -22.95 3.46 20.37
N ILE A 240 -22.13 2.59 19.74
CA ILE A 240 -22.40 1.14 19.72
C ILE A 240 -22.33 0.54 21.11
N GLU A 241 -21.30 0.86 21.90
CA GLU A 241 -21.16 0.32 23.25
C GLU A 241 -22.36 0.70 24.13
N LYS A 242 -22.78 1.97 24.06
CA LYS A 242 -23.95 2.48 24.79
C LYS A 242 -25.24 1.77 24.34
N ARG A 243 -25.40 1.50 23.04
CA ARG A 243 -26.56 0.77 22.50
C ARG A 243 -26.56 -0.69 22.92
N LEU A 244 -25.43 -1.38 22.89
CA LEU A 244 -25.32 -2.78 23.33
C LEU A 244 -25.77 -2.92 24.79
N LYS A 245 -25.28 -2.04 25.68
CA LYS A 245 -25.71 -1.99 27.09
C LYS A 245 -27.20 -1.64 27.23
N LYS A 246 -27.68 -0.59 26.56
CA LYS A 246 -29.09 -0.16 26.63
C LYS A 246 -30.08 -1.22 26.15
N LYS A 247 -29.66 -2.06 25.21
CA LYS A 247 -30.48 -3.14 24.65
C LYS A 247 -30.35 -4.45 25.45
N GLY A 248 -29.52 -4.48 26.48
CA GLY A 248 -29.34 -5.63 27.37
C GLY A 248 -28.61 -6.81 26.73
N LEU A 249 -27.79 -6.57 25.70
CA LEU A 249 -27.05 -7.67 25.06
C LEU A 249 -25.88 -8.11 25.93
N THR A 250 -25.71 -9.42 26.11
CA THR A 250 -24.57 -10.04 26.81
C THR A 250 -23.31 -10.13 25.94
N TRP A 251 -23.32 -9.50 24.77
CA TRP A 251 -22.25 -9.65 23.80
C TRP A 251 -21.13 -8.64 24.03
N SER A 252 -19.90 -9.14 24.08
CA SER A 252 -18.72 -8.28 23.94
C SER A 252 -18.67 -7.70 22.52
N ILE A 253 -17.99 -6.57 22.37
CA ILE A 253 -17.80 -5.88 21.08
C ILE A 253 -17.15 -6.82 20.06
N GLU A 254 -16.13 -7.56 20.48
CA GLU A 254 -15.42 -8.53 19.63
C GLU A 254 -16.34 -9.68 19.19
N MET A 255 -17.20 -10.17 20.10
CA MET A 255 -18.16 -11.21 19.73
C MET A 255 -19.23 -10.68 18.77
N PHE A 256 -19.68 -9.43 18.95
CA PHE A 256 -20.58 -8.78 18.01
C PHE A 256 -19.93 -8.62 16.64
N LYS A 257 -18.66 -8.17 16.57
CA LYS A 257 -17.85 -8.09 15.36
C LYS A 257 -17.82 -9.41 14.60
N ASN A 258 -17.49 -10.49 15.29
CA ASN A 258 -17.34 -11.81 14.70
C ASN A 258 -18.68 -12.35 14.19
N LYS A 259 -19.76 -12.22 14.98
CA LYS A 259 -21.11 -12.62 14.56
C LYS A 259 -21.59 -11.82 13.34
N LEU A 260 -21.37 -10.51 13.34
CA LEU A 260 -21.75 -9.64 12.24
C LEU A 260 -20.97 -9.98 10.97
N THR A 261 -19.66 -10.15 11.08
CA THR A 261 -18.79 -10.57 9.97
C THR A 261 -19.24 -11.90 9.36
N LEU A 262 -19.50 -12.90 10.21
CA LEU A 262 -19.94 -14.23 9.76
C LEU A 262 -21.31 -14.16 9.08
N MET A 263 -22.25 -13.39 9.64
CA MET A 263 -23.58 -13.26 9.07
C MET A 263 -23.57 -12.48 7.75
N SER A 264 -22.80 -11.39 7.67
CA SER A 264 -22.61 -10.63 6.43
C SER A 264 -22.01 -11.50 5.32
N ARG A 265 -21.00 -12.33 5.62
CA ARG A 265 -20.45 -13.30 4.65
C ARG A 265 -21.50 -14.31 4.19
N LYS A 266 -22.32 -14.85 5.10
CA LYS A 266 -23.41 -15.78 4.75
C LYS A 266 -24.49 -15.15 3.86
N ILE A 267 -24.79 -13.87 4.05
CA ILE A 267 -25.72 -13.14 3.19
C ILE A 267 -25.10 -12.96 1.80
N LEU A 268 -23.84 -12.55 1.74
CA LEU A 268 -23.11 -12.38 0.49
C LEU A 268 -23.04 -13.69 -0.30
N THR A 269 -22.67 -14.82 0.30
CA THR A 269 -22.61 -16.10 -0.43
C THR A 269 -23.94 -16.52 -1.07
N LYS A 270 -25.07 -16.13 -0.48
CA LYS A 270 -26.42 -16.37 -1.03
C LYS A 270 -26.81 -15.41 -2.16
N LEU A 271 -26.10 -14.29 -2.34
CA LEU A 271 -26.37 -13.31 -3.40
C LEU A 271 -25.57 -13.66 -4.66
N THR A 272 -26.28 -14.04 -5.72
CA THR A 272 -25.69 -14.31 -7.05
C THR A 272 -25.15 -13.04 -7.71
N LYS A 273 -24.21 -13.19 -8.67
CA LYS A 273 -23.66 -12.06 -9.45
C LYS A 273 -24.74 -11.20 -10.11
N TRP A 274 -25.82 -11.81 -10.59
CA TRP A 274 -26.97 -11.10 -11.17
C TRP A 274 -27.66 -10.17 -10.15
N LYS A 275 -27.92 -10.68 -8.94
CA LYS A 275 -28.55 -9.89 -7.86
C LYS A 275 -27.66 -8.73 -7.40
N ARG A 276 -26.34 -8.90 -7.47
CA ARG A 276 -25.37 -7.84 -7.14
C ARG A 276 -25.15 -6.85 -8.29
N GLY A 277 -25.39 -7.27 -9.53
CA GLY A 277 -25.11 -6.50 -10.74
C GLY A 277 -25.77 -5.12 -10.76
N GLY A 278 -25.04 -4.12 -11.30
CA GLY A 278 -25.50 -2.75 -11.44
C GLY A 278 -25.50 -1.91 -10.16
N ARG A 279 -25.13 -2.48 -9.00
CA ARG A 279 -25.08 -1.77 -7.71
C ARG A 279 -23.64 -1.50 -7.31
N ASN A 280 -23.42 -0.40 -6.59
CA ASN A 280 -22.11 -0.09 -6.03
C ASN A 280 -21.78 -1.09 -4.89
N PRO A 281 -20.70 -1.89 -5.01
CA PRO A 281 -20.33 -2.89 -4.00
C PRO A 281 -20.15 -2.30 -2.59
N PHE A 282 -19.63 -1.08 -2.48
CA PHE A 282 -19.42 -0.39 -1.21
C PHE A 282 -20.74 -0.14 -0.48
N ILE A 283 -21.71 0.46 -1.18
CA ILE A 283 -23.04 0.79 -0.63
C ILE A 283 -23.82 -0.48 -0.30
N LEU A 284 -23.75 -1.49 -1.18
CA LEU A 284 -24.40 -2.78 -0.95
C LEU A 284 -23.85 -3.46 0.30
N THR A 285 -22.55 -3.37 0.56
CA THR A 285 -21.93 -3.94 1.77
C THR A 285 -22.46 -3.27 3.05
N GLY A 286 -22.62 -1.94 3.06
CA GLY A 286 -23.26 -1.22 4.16
C GLY A 286 -24.70 -1.68 4.42
N ALA A 287 -25.48 -1.92 3.36
CA ALA A 287 -26.83 -2.46 3.47
C ALA A 287 -26.85 -3.93 3.95
N VAL A 288 -25.86 -4.74 3.56
CA VAL A 288 -25.70 -6.11 4.05
C VAL A 288 -25.38 -6.14 5.55
N ILE A 289 -24.52 -5.24 6.04
CA ILE A 289 -24.22 -5.08 7.47
C ILE A 289 -25.50 -4.74 8.25
N TYR A 290 -26.33 -3.85 7.72
CA TYR A 290 -27.64 -3.53 8.30
C TYR A 290 -28.58 -4.75 8.37
N LEU A 291 -28.67 -5.52 7.27
CA LEU A 291 -29.47 -6.74 7.24
C LEU A 291 -28.93 -7.80 8.22
N ALA A 292 -27.61 -7.94 8.30
CA ALA A 292 -26.95 -8.91 9.18
C ALA A 292 -27.32 -8.68 10.65
N ASP A 293 -27.30 -7.43 11.11
CA ASP A 293 -27.72 -7.10 12.48
C ASP A 293 -29.19 -7.42 12.72
N LYS A 294 -30.08 -7.15 11.75
CA LYS A 294 -31.50 -7.52 11.88
C LYS A 294 -31.73 -9.02 11.96
N LEU A 295 -31.04 -9.82 11.15
CA LEU A 295 -31.17 -11.27 11.19
C LEU A 295 -30.56 -11.85 12.47
N LEU A 296 -29.49 -11.24 13.00
CA LEU A 296 -28.94 -11.58 14.32
C LEU A 296 -29.93 -11.21 15.44
N ALA A 297 -30.67 -10.12 15.29
CA ALA A 297 -31.70 -9.71 16.23
C ALA A 297 -32.84 -10.75 16.28
N GLU A 298 -33.34 -11.18 15.13
CA GLU A 298 -34.37 -12.23 15.03
C GLU A 298 -33.87 -13.59 15.55
N LYS A 299 -32.67 -14.02 15.14
CA LYS A 299 -32.13 -15.33 15.54
C LYS A 299 -31.94 -15.51 17.04
N TYR A 300 -31.63 -14.43 17.76
CA TYR A 300 -31.39 -14.44 19.20
C TYR A 300 -32.52 -13.79 19.99
N ASN A 301 -33.70 -13.57 19.38
CA ASN A 301 -34.88 -12.95 20.01
C ASN A 301 -34.58 -11.66 20.79
N GLN A 302 -33.82 -10.77 20.16
CA GLN A 302 -33.36 -9.52 20.76
C GLN A 302 -33.61 -8.34 19.81
N LYS A 303 -33.38 -7.12 20.31
CA LYS A 303 -33.57 -5.89 19.52
C LYS A 303 -32.33 -5.60 18.67
N SER A 304 -32.55 -5.12 17.44
CA SER A 304 -31.44 -4.70 16.57
C SER A 304 -30.66 -3.54 17.19
N VAL A 305 -29.34 -3.58 17.01
CA VAL A 305 -28.41 -2.60 17.57
C VAL A 305 -28.21 -1.46 16.57
N LEU A 306 -28.02 -1.81 15.30
CA LEU A 306 -27.70 -0.89 14.22
C LEU A 306 -28.95 -0.23 13.65
N THR A 307 -28.80 1.05 13.30
CA THR A 307 -29.78 1.84 12.55
C THR A 307 -29.17 2.29 11.23
N GLN A 308 -30.02 2.65 10.26
CA GLN A 308 -29.55 3.16 8.97
C GLN A 308 -28.71 4.44 9.15
N LYS A 309 -29.18 5.36 10.01
CA LYS A 309 -28.45 6.57 10.40
C LYS A 309 -27.07 6.28 11.00
N LEU A 310 -26.96 5.30 11.91
CA LEU A 310 -25.68 4.96 12.55
C LEU A 310 -24.68 4.42 11.53
N ILE A 311 -25.13 3.53 10.63
CA ILE A 311 -24.26 3.02 9.56
C ILE A 311 -23.87 4.16 8.61
N SER A 312 -24.79 5.05 8.29
CA SER A 312 -24.53 6.23 7.45
C SER A 312 -23.43 7.12 8.05
N GLU A 313 -23.55 7.45 9.35
CA GLU A 313 -22.59 8.28 10.08
C GLU A 313 -21.22 7.60 10.20
N ALA A 314 -21.18 6.29 10.44
CA ALA A 314 -19.94 5.55 10.60
C ALA A 314 -19.16 5.34 9.29
N THR A 315 -19.86 5.21 8.16
CA THR A 315 -19.26 4.73 6.89
C THR A 315 -19.28 5.75 5.76
N ASP A 316 -19.77 6.97 6.00
CA ASP A 316 -19.94 8.03 4.99
C ASP A 316 -20.85 7.60 3.80
N ILE A 317 -21.67 6.56 3.97
CA ILE A 317 -22.66 6.12 2.98
C ILE A 317 -23.97 6.87 3.21
N ALA A 318 -24.60 7.38 2.16
CA ALA A 318 -25.88 8.06 2.30
C ALA A 318 -27.00 7.13 2.80
N GLU A 319 -27.75 7.57 3.82
CA GLU A 319 -28.81 6.78 4.46
C GLU A 319 -29.87 6.25 3.47
N TYR A 320 -30.30 7.09 2.52
CA TYR A 320 -31.27 6.71 1.51
C TYR A 320 -30.76 5.57 0.60
N SER A 321 -29.45 5.50 0.36
CA SER A 321 -28.83 4.47 -0.47
C SER A 321 -28.78 3.12 0.24
N ILE A 322 -28.52 3.13 1.56
CA ILE A 322 -28.62 1.94 2.41
C ILE A 322 -30.07 1.43 2.40
N ARG A 323 -31.04 2.35 2.54
CA ARG A 323 -32.47 2.02 2.53
C ARG A 323 -32.92 1.42 1.21
N ASP A 324 -32.51 2.00 0.09
CA ASP A 324 -32.84 1.53 -1.26
C ASP A 324 -32.40 0.07 -1.47
N HIS A 325 -31.11 -0.24 -1.21
CA HIS A 325 -30.60 -1.59 -1.31
C HIS A 325 -31.26 -2.56 -0.32
N TYR A 326 -31.56 -2.09 0.90
CA TYR A 326 -32.24 -2.92 1.87
C TYR A 326 -33.68 -3.28 1.44
N VAL A 327 -34.49 -2.30 1.04
CA VAL A 327 -35.91 -2.50 0.71
C VAL A 327 -36.08 -3.25 -0.61
N ASN A 328 -35.32 -2.88 -1.64
CA ASN A 328 -35.53 -3.42 -2.99
C ASN A 328 -34.89 -4.79 -3.20
N LEU A 329 -33.78 -5.08 -2.52
CA LEU A 329 -33.01 -6.31 -2.74
C LEU A 329 -33.02 -7.23 -1.50
N LEU A 330 -32.58 -6.73 -0.36
CA LEU A 330 -32.24 -7.59 0.77
C LEU A 330 -33.47 -8.07 1.57
N LYS A 331 -34.41 -7.19 1.86
CA LYS A 331 -35.60 -7.51 2.65
C LYS A 331 -36.48 -8.59 1.97
N PRO A 332 -36.79 -8.51 0.65
CA PRO A 332 -37.58 -9.54 -0.02
C PRO A 332 -36.88 -10.91 -0.05
N LEU A 333 -35.55 -10.94 -0.08
CA LEU A 333 -34.80 -12.19 -0.20
C LEU A 333 -34.58 -12.91 1.13
N PHE A 334 -34.50 -12.16 2.23
CA PHE A 334 -34.07 -12.72 3.52
C PHE A 334 -35.09 -12.56 4.66
N MET A 335 -36.08 -11.68 4.52
CA MET A 335 -37.10 -11.41 5.56
C MET A 335 -38.53 -11.69 5.09
N GLN A 336 -38.70 -12.47 4.02
CA GLN A 336 -40.03 -13.02 3.73
C GLN A 336 -40.43 -13.95 4.87
N LYS A 337 -41.36 -13.48 5.71
CA LYS A 337 -42.19 -14.37 6.51
C LYS A 337 -42.83 -15.33 5.52
N GLN A 338 -42.64 -16.64 5.71
CA GLN A 338 -43.51 -17.63 5.09
C GLN A 338 -44.94 -17.16 5.38
N LYS A 339 -45.67 -16.82 4.32
CA LYS A 339 -47.11 -16.62 4.41
C LYS A 339 -47.76 -17.97 4.60
#